data_AF-A0A8S2FET4-F1
#
_entry.id   AF-A0A8S2FET4-F1
#
_cell.length_a   1.000
_cell.length_b   1.000
_cell.length_c   1.000
_cell.angle_alpha   90.00
_cell.angle_beta   90.00
_cell.angle_gamma   90.00
#
_symmetry.space_group_name_H-M   'P 1'
#
loop_
_entity.id
_entity.type
_entity.pdbx_description
1 polymer ?
#
loop_
_entity_poly.entity_id
_entity_poly.type
_entity_poly.pdbx_seq_one_letter_code
_entity_poly.pdbx_strand_id
1 'polypeptide(L)'
;DDLNRPLLQSRSHKHHRTSSAPIERNRQNSGRRTQQMNQSTADSDNVNSCLLDRKLPKELLLRIFSHLDYKALCRCAQVSKYWNSLALDGSNWQSINLKGFQRDVEGSVLENLSKRCGTFLKRLNIENCRIITDMNMRVLANHCPNLDRLIMKNCTKLSNA
;
A
#
# COMPACT_ATOMS: atom_id res chain seq x y z
N ASP A 1 40.23 11.42 -28.21
CA ASP A 1 41.05 12.63 -28.40
C ASP A 1 40.07 13.80 -28.56
N ASP A 2 39.93 14.77 -27.65
CA ASP A 2 40.39 14.91 -26.26
C ASP A 2 39.33 15.77 -25.51
N LEU A 3 39.01 15.55 -24.22
CA LEU A 3 39.81 15.80 -23.02
C LEU A 3 40.42 17.23 -22.93
N ASN A 4 39.65 18.22 -22.43
CA ASN A 4 39.97 18.86 -21.12
C ASN A 4 39.07 20.05 -20.69
N ARG A 5 39.14 20.34 -19.38
CA ARG A 5 38.78 21.58 -18.65
C ARG A 5 40.11 22.19 -18.09
N PRO A 6 40.23 23.17 -17.14
CA PRO A 6 39.27 24.00 -16.37
C PRO A 6 39.69 25.52 -16.29
N LEU A 7 39.36 26.21 -15.17
CA LEU A 7 39.90 27.51 -14.64
C LEU A 7 39.36 28.82 -15.29
N LEU A 8 39.15 29.99 -14.63
CA LEU A 8 39.02 30.49 -13.22
C LEU A 8 37.87 31.56 -13.20
N GLN A 9 37.21 32.06 -12.14
CA GLN A 9 37.21 31.91 -10.66
C GLN A 9 37.63 33.14 -9.80
N SER A 10 36.70 34.09 -9.58
CA SER A 10 36.68 35.09 -8.49
C SER A 10 35.27 35.09 -7.83
N ARG A 11 35.00 35.20 -6.51
CA ARG A 11 35.54 35.92 -5.32
C ARG A 11 35.21 37.43 -5.29
N SER A 12 34.71 38.02 -4.18
CA SER A 12 34.16 37.49 -2.90
C SER A 12 33.55 38.59 -1.99
N HIS A 13 32.85 38.18 -0.92
CA HIS A 13 32.51 38.84 0.39
C HIS A 13 30.99 39.06 0.62
N LYS A 14 30.35 38.62 1.73
CA LYS A 14 30.58 38.76 3.21
C LYS A 14 30.26 40.19 3.70
N HIS A 15 29.55 40.48 4.80
CA HIS A 15 29.01 39.70 5.96
C HIS A 15 27.82 40.52 6.59
N HIS A 16 27.12 40.28 7.73
CA HIS A 16 27.29 39.40 8.90
C HIS A 16 25.95 38.87 9.52
N ARG A 17 25.37 39.57 10.54
CA ARG A 17 24.26 39.17 11.45
C ARG A 17 23.83 40.37 12.33
N THR A 18 22.57 40.42 12.80
CA THR A 18 22.16 40.83 14.17
C THR A 18 20.71 40.40 14.47
N SER A 19 20.23 40.57 15.72
CA SER A 19 18.93 40.08 16.23
C SER A 19 18.37 40.99 17.34
N SER A 20 17.04 41.14 17.42
CA SER A 20 16.28 41.59 18.60
C SER A 20 14.77 41.31 18.43
N ALA A 21 13.99 41.39 19.52
CA ALA A 21 12.57 40.98 19.57
C ALA A 21 11.63 42.12 20.05
N PRO A 22 10.53 41.87 20.82
CA PRO A 22 9.17 41.94 20.30
C PRO A 22 8.35 43.16 20.81
N ILE A 23 7.09 43.27 20.37
CA ILE A 23 6.12 44.29 20.83
C ILE A 23 4.91 43.64 21.49
N GLU A 24 4.57 44.10 22.70
CA GLU A 24 3.35 43.75 23.44
C GLU A 24 2.29 44.87 23.40
N ARG A 25 1.06 44.54 23.84
CA ARG A 25 -0.05 45.35 24.42
C ARG A 25 -1.39 45.15 23.65
N ASN A 26 -2.57 45.06 24.30
CA ASN A 26 -2.87 45.13 25.74
C ASN A 26 -4.20 44.45 26.18
N ARG A 27 -4.17 43.83 27.38
CA ARG A 27 -5.20 43.77 28.46
C ARG A 27 -6.68 43.34 28.26
N GLN A 28 -7.06 42.35 29.09
CA GLN A 28 -8.25 42.26 29.99
C GLN A 28 -9.66 42.16 29.33
N ASN A 29 -10.59 41.29 29.75
CA ASN A 29 -10.97 40.79 31.09
C ASN A 29 -11.31 39.26 31.06
N SER A 30 -10.97 38.44 32.07
CA SER A 30 -11.62 38.27 33.40
C SER A 30 -12.96 37.50 33.39
N GLY A 31 -12.99 36.31 34.03
CA GLY A 31 -14.19 35.48 34.20
C GLY A 31 -13.86 34.02 34.56
N ARG A 32 -14.13 33.59 35.79
CA ARG A 32 -13.79 32.25 36.31
C ARG A 32 -15.08 31.51 36.71
N ARG A 33 -15.47 30.44 36.01
CA ARG A 33 -16.47 29.48 36.52
C ARG A 33 -16.34 28.09 35.89
N THR A 34 -16.58 27.08 36.71
CA THR A 34 -16.62 25.66 36.34
C THR A 34 -18.01 25.25 35.83
N GLN A 35 -18.05 24.36 34.83
CA GLN A 35 -19.17 23.45 34.62
C GLN A 35 -18.71 22.22 33.82
N GLN A 36 -18.78 21.05 34.44
CA GLN A 36 -18.96 19.79 33.71
C GLN A 36 -20.45 19.63 33.46
N MET A 37 -20.85 19.18 32.27
CA MET A 37 -21.82 18.07 32.12
C MET A 37 -21.97 17.62 30.67
N ASN A 38 -21.94 16.30 30.51
CA ASN A 38 -22.73 15.45 29.61
C ASN A 38 -23.15 15.98 28.24
N GLN A 39 -22.76 15.25 27.19
CA GLN A 39 -23.74 14.78 26.22
C GLN A 39 -23.34 13.45 25.53
N SER A 40 -24.36 12.62 25.31
CA SER A 40 -24.44 11.57 24.28
C SER A 40 -23.40 10.43 24.31
N THR A 41 -23.70 9.39 25.09
CA THR A 41 -23.21 8.02 24.83
C THR A 41 -23.72 7.54 23.46
N ALA A 42 -22.81 7.32 22.50
CA ALA A 42 -23.11 6.81 21.16
C ALA A 42 -22.45 5.44 20.86
N ASP A 43 -22.07 4.69 21.90
CA ASP A 43 -21.46 3.36 21.78
C ASP A 43 -22.52 2.28 21.50
N SER A 44 -23.08 2.26 20.29
CA SER A 44 -23.97 1.17 19.82
C SER A 44 -23.50 0.51 18.52
N ASP A 45 -22.69 1.18 17.70
CA ASP A 45 -22.29 0.67 16.38
C ASP A 45 -21.16 -0.39 16.41
N ASN A 46 -20.54 -0.64 17.58
CA ASN A 46 -19.33 -1.47 17.70
C ASN A 46 -19.53 -2.86 18.34
N VAL A 47 -20.77 -3.28 18.61
CA VAL A 47 -21.02 -4.61 19.23
C VAL A 47 -20.96 -5.74 18.18
N ASN A 48 -21.46 -5.48 16.97
CA ASN A 48 -21.62 -6.50 15.93
C ASN A 48 -20.31 -6.86 15.20
N SER A 49 -19.35 -5.94 15.17
CA SER A 49 -18.03 -6.11 14.53
C SER A 49 -17.16 -7.20 15.16
N CYS A 50 -17.43 -7.57 16.42
CA CYS A 50 -16.53 -8.38 17.25
C CYS A 50 -16.95 -9.87 17.38
N LEU A 51 -18.07 -10.27 16.77
CA LEU A 51 -18.72 -11.56 17.08
C LEU A 51 -18.11 -12.78 16.37
N LEU A 52 -17.53 -12.59 15.18
CA LEU A 52 -16.76 -13.63 14.46
C LEU A 52 -15.31 -13.68 14.96
N ASP A 53 -14.67 -12.51 15.04
CA ASP A 53 -13.27 -12.31 15.43
C ASP A 53 -12.95 -12.83 16.86
N ARG A 54 -13.97 -12.99 17.73
CA ARG A 54 -13.84 -13.62 19.06
C ARG A 54 -14.15 -15.12 19.11
N LYS A 55 -14.73 -15.71 18.06
CA LYS A 55 -15.21 -17.11 18.07
C LYS A 55 -14.37 -18.05 17.20
N LEU A 56 -13.62 -17.53 16.23
CA LEU A 56 -12.79 -18.35 15.35
C LEU A 56 -11.30 -17.97 15.51
N PRO A 57 -10.41 -18.92 15.85
CA PRO A 57 -8.97 -18.68 15.90
C PRO A 57 -8.40 -18.15 14.57
N LYS A 58 -7.31 -17.37 14.65
CA LYS A 58 -6.64 -16.75 13.48
C LYS A 58 -6.36 -17.78 12.39
N GLU A 59 -5.95 -18.97 12.78
CA GLU A 59 -5.51 -20.07 11.92
C GLU A 59 -6.66 -20.58 11.04
N LEU A 60 -7.88 -20.61 11.58
CA LEU A 60 -9.08 -21.01 10.85
C LEU A 60 -9.58 -19.88 9.92
N LEU A 61 -9.45 -18.62 10.33
CA LEU A 61 -9.77 -17.48 9.46
C LEU A 61 -8.78 -17.38 8.29
N LEU A 62 -7.48 -17.57 8.53
CA LEU A 62 -6.49 -17.73 7.47
C LEU A 62 -6.79 -18.95 6.59
N ARG A 63 -7.25 -20.07 7.17
CA ARG A 63 -7.64 -21.24 6.38
C ARG A 63 -8.81 -20.93 5.44
N ILE A 64 -9.83 -20.21 5.90
CA ILE A 64 -10.93 -19.72 5.06
C ILE A 64 -10.40 -18.76 3.98
N PHE A 65 -9.54 -17.81 4.35
CA PHE A 65 -8.99 -16.82 3.42
C PHE A 65 -8.11 -17.47 2.34
N SER A 66 -7.45 -18.60 2.63
CA SER A 66 -6.68 -19.38 1.64
C SER A 66 -7.50 -19.99 0.50
N HIS A 67 -8.84 -19.93 0.58
CA HIS A 67 -9.77 -20.34 -0.49
C HIS A 67 -10.40 -19.15 -1.25
N LEU A 68 -10.07 -17.91 -0.90
CA LEU A 68 -10.61 -16.70 -1.54
C LEU A 68 -9.76 -16.27 -2.74
N ASP A 69 -10.39 -15.65 -3.74
CA ASP A 69 -9.67 -15.02 -4.85
C ASP A 69 -9.11 -13.65 -4.44
N TYR A 70 -8.20 -13.09 -5.24
CA TYR A 70 -7.54 -11.82 -4.92
C TYR A 70 -8.54 -10.66 -4.78
N LYS A 71 -9.68 -10.68 -5.49
CA LYS A 71 -10.75 -9.69 -5.35
C LYS A 71 -11.55 -9.85 -4.06
N ALA A 72 -11.80 -11.06 -3.61
CA ALA A 72 -12.41 -11.35 -2.31
C ALA A 72 -11.46 -10.98 -1.16
N LEU A 73 -10.17 -11.30 -1.25
CA LEU A 73 -9.16 -10.85 -0.26
C LEU A 73 -9.10 -9.32 -0.19
N CYS A 74 -9.04 -8.62 -1.32
CA CYS A 74 -9.09 -7.16 -1.36
C CYS A 74 -10.38 -6.56 -0.78
N ARG A 75 -11.52 -7.27 -0.83
CA ARG A 75 -12.78 -6.86 -0.16
C ARG A 75 -12.76 -7.18 1.34
N CYS A 76 -12.29 -8.35 1.74
CA CYS A 76 -12.09 -8.71 3.16
C CYS A 76 -11.18 -7.70 3.87
N ALA A 77 -10.14 -7.21 3.18
CA ALA A 77 -9.24 -6.19 3.70
C ALA A 77 -9.91 -4.84 4.03
N GLN A 78 -11.15 -4.61 3.61
CA GLN A 78 -11.93 -3.39 3.88
C GLN A 78 -12.97 -3.57 5.00
N VAL A 79 -13.17 -4.79 5.52
CA VAL A 79 -14.25 -5.11 6.50
C VAL A 79 -13.92 -4.63 7.92
N SER A 80 -12.70 -4.88 8.40
CA SER A 80 -12.25 -4.46 9.74
C SER A 80 -10.73 -4.34 9.80
N LYS A 81 -10.18 -3.70 10.84
CA LYS A 81 -8.71 -3.64 11.07
C LYS A 81 -8.09 -5.03 11.25
N TYR A 82 -8.85 -5.99 11.78
CA TYR A 82 -8.41 -7.37 11.96
C TYR A 82 -8.50 -8.16 10.64
N TRP A 83 -9.61 -8.02 9.91
CA TRP A 83 -9.75 -8.62 8.58
C TRP A 83 -8.73 -8.04 7.57
N ASN A 84 -8.30 -6.79 7.74
CA ASN A 84 -7.19 -6.21 7.00
C ASN A 84 -5.87 -6.95 7.24
N SER A 85 -5.47 -7.16 8.51
CA SER A 85 -4.20 -7.86 8.80
C SER A 85 -4.23 -9.34 8.39
N LEU A 86 -5.39 -10.00 8.47
CA LEU A 86 -5.56 -11.38 7.97
C LEU A 86 -5.57 -11.46 6.43
N ALA A 87 -6.29 -10.56 5.74
CA ALA A 87 -6.35 -10.55 4.29
C ALA A 87 -5.02 -10.16 3.65
N LEU A 88 -4.14 -9.48 4.38
CA LEU A 88 -2.78 -9.14 3.96
C LEU A 88 -1.70 -10.10 4.49
N ASP A 89 -2.07 -11.17 5.19
CA ASP A 89 -1.14 -12.23 5.59
C ASP A 89 -0.59 -12.94 4.33
N GLY A 90 0.74 -12.92 4.17
CA GLY A 90 1.42 -13.37 2.96
C GLY A 90 1.16 -14.84 2.59
N SER A 91 0.75 -15.67 3.54
CA SER A 91 0.36 -17.06 3.31
C SER A 91 -0.77 -17.20 2.26
N ASN A 92 -1.70 -16.24 2.23
CA ASN A 92 -2.83 -16.19 1.29
C ASN A 92 -2.42 -15.82 -0.14
N TRP A 93 -1.29 -15.14 -0.33
CA TRP A 93 -0.90 -14.53 -1.62
C TRP A 93 0.10 -15.38 -2.43
N GLN A 94 0.35 -16.63 -2.02
CA GLN A 94 1.33 -17.50 -2.68
C GLN A 94 0.97 -17.91 -4.12
N SER A 95 -0.30 -17.82 -4.52
CA SER A 95 -0.78 -18.36 -5.79
C SER A 95 -1.94 -17.52 -6.34
N ILE A 96 -1.66 -16.66 -7.32
CA ILE A 96 -2.63 -15.72 -7.89
C ILE A 96 -3.01 -16.14 -9.31
N ASN A 97 -4.32 -16.17 -9.58
CA ASN A 97 -4.87 -16.46 -10.90
C ASN A 97 -5.75 -15.31 -11.36
N LEU A 98 -5.32 -14.61 -12.42
CA LEU A 98 -6.05 -13.46 -13.00
C LEU A 98 -6.90 -13.85 -14.22
N LYS A 99 -7.00 -15.15 -14.53
CA LYS A 99 -7.86 -15.69 -15.58
C LYS A 99 -9.33 -15.41 -15.28
N GLY A 100 -10.03 -14.78 -16.22
CA GLY A 100 -11.40 -14.30 -16.07
C GLY A 100 -11.50 -12.79 -15.84
N PHE A 101 -10.38 -12.12 -15.51
CA PHE A 101 -10.33 -10.69 -15.19
C PHE A 101 -9.45 -9.88 -16.14
N GLN A 102 -9.15 -10.40 -17.34
CA GLN A 102 -8.14 -9.82 -18.24
C GLN A 102 -8.51 -8.46 -18.86
N ARG A 103 -9.75 -8.00 -18.68
CA ARG A 103 -10.20 -6.63 -19.02
C ARG A 103 -10.02 -5.65 -17.84
N ASP A 104 -9.98 -6.15 -16.62
CA ASP A 104 -9.87 -5.37 -15.38
C ASP A 104 -8.41 -5.22 -14.92
N VAL A 105 -7.52 -6.08 -15.45
CA VAL A 105 -6.11 -6.19 -15.04
C VAL A 105 -5.24 -5.29 -15.91
N GLU A 106 -5.16 -4.04 -15.48
CA GLU A 106 -4.14 -3.09 -15.91
C GLU A 106 -2.77 -3.40 -15.32
N GLY A 107 -1.71 -2.78 -15.86
CA GLY A 107 -0.37 -2.80 -15.26
C GLY A 107 -0.35 -2.27 -13.82
N SER A 108 -1.16 -1.25 -13.52
CA SER A 108 -1.38 -0.69 -12.19
C SER A 108 -1.82 -1.76 -11.16
N VAL A 109 -2.71 -2.67 -11.57
CA VAL A 109 -3.19 -3.79 -10.75
C VAL A 109 -2.07 -4.80 -10.52
N LEU A 110 -1.31 -5.16 -11.55
CA LEU A 110 -0.19 -6.11 -11.42
C LEU A 110 0.91 -5.57 -10.51
N GLU A 111 1.24 -4.28 -10.58
CA GLU A 111 2.25 -3.66 -9.71
C GLU A 111 1.78 -3.53 -8.26
N ASN A 112 0.50 -3.22 -8.04
CA ASN A 112 -0.07 -3.20 -6.69
C ASN A 112 -0.12 -4.61 -6.08
N LEU A 113 -0.34 -5.64 -6.90
CA LEU A 113 -0.21 -7.03 -6.48
C LEU A 113 1.24 -7.39 -6.18
N SER A 114 2.22 -7.07 -7.05
CA SER A 114 3.62 -7.43 -6.80
C SER A 114 4.16 -6.77 -5.51
N LYS A 115 3.83 -5.49 -5.28
CA LYS A 115 4.16 -4.75 -4.04
C LYS A 115 3.48 -5.35 -2.80
N ARG A 116 2.22 -5.82 -2.91
CA ARG A 116 1.47 -6.42 -1.79
C ARG A 116 1.95 -7.84 -1.44
N CYS A 117 2.24 -8.65 -2.45
CA CYS A 117 2.51 -10.08 -2.28
C CYS A 117 4.01 -10.34 -2.06
N GLY A 118 4.86 -9.50 -2.64
CA GLY A 118 6.30 -9.48 -2.40
C GLY A 118 6.96 -10.86 -2.52
N THR A 119 7.76 -11.19 -1.52
CA THR A 119 8.48 -12.47 -1.36
C THR A 119 7.57 -13.68 -1.14
N PHE A 120 6.26 -13.52 -0.93
CA PHE A 120 5.34 -14.65 -0.76
C PHE A 120 4.80 -15.20 -2.09
N LEU A 121 4.74 -14.39 -3.15
CA LEU A 121 4.19 -14.81 -4.43
C LEU A 121 5.10 -15.84 -5.11
N LYS A 122 4.58 -17.06 -5.26
CA LYS A 122 5.27 -18.17 -5.93
C LYS A 122 4.69 -18.44 -7.31
N ARG A 123 3.35 -18.40 -7.44
CA ARG A 123 2.66 -18.73 -8.70
C ARG A 123 1.78 -17.58 -9.17
N LEU A 124 1.94 -17.18 -10.42
CA LEU A 124 1.11 -16.15 -11.05
C LEU A 124 0.61 -16.62 -12.43
N ASN A 125 -0.69 -16.46 -12.68
CA ASN A 125 -1.28 -16.60 -14.02
C ASN A 125 -1.89 -15.28 -14.49
N ILE A 126 -1.38 -14.77 -15.63
CA ILE A 126 -1.84 -13.58 -16.36
C ILE A 126 -2.27 -13.92 -17.80
N GLU A 127 -2.62 -15.19 -18.08
CA GLU A 127 -3.07 -15.66 -19.40
C GLU A 127 -4.20 -14.80 -20.01
N ASN A 128 -3.98 -14.31 -21.23
CA ASN A 128 -4.77 -13.35 -22.01
C ASN A 128 -4.77 -11.88 -21.52
N CYS A 129 -3.92 -11.47 -20.56
CA CYS A 129 -3.84 -10.07 -20.10
C CYS A 129 -3.11 -9.16 -21.11
N ARG A 130 -3.80 -8.75 -22.17
CA ARG A 130 -3.26 -7.96 -23.31
C ARG A 130 -2.77 -6.54 -22.98
N ILE A 131 -2.99 -6.04 -21.77
CA ILE A 131 -2.59 -4.69 -21.33
C ILE A 131 -1.21 -4.69 -20.67
N ILE A 132 -0.79 -5.82 -20.08
CA ILE A 132 0.46 -5.94 -19.32
C ILE A 132 1.68 -5.82 -20.24
N THR A 133 2.67 -5.03 -19.80
CA THR A 133 3.89 -4.69 -20.55
C THR A 133 5.14 -5.24 -19.86
N ASP A 134 6.25 -5.30 -20.61
CA ASP A 134 7.56 -5.72 -20.11
C ASP A 134 8.05 -4.87 -18.92
N MET A 135 7.61 -3.61 -18.81
CA MET A 135 7.88 -2.76 -17.65
C MET A 135 7.17 -3.26 -16.40
N ASN A 136 5.89 -3.65 -16.49
CA ASN A 136 5.18 -4.23 -15.35
C ASN A 136 5.76 -5.60 -14.97
N MET A 137 6.28 -6.36 -15.94
CA MET A 137 7.01 -7.62 -15.68
C MET A 137 8.35 -7.38 -14.97
N ARG A 138 9.09 -6.32 -15.30
CA ARG A 138 10.28 -5.88 -14.56
C ARG A 138 9.93 -5.47 -13.12
N VAL A 139 8.83 -4.74 -12.93
CA VAL A 139 8.34 -4.40 -11.58
C VAL A 139 7.88 -5.63 -10.80
N LEU A 140 7.27 -6.63 -11.46
CA LEU A 140 6.94 -7.92 -10.84
C LEU A 140 8.20 -8.65 -10.37
N ALA A 141 9.19 -8.84 -11.26
CA ALA A 141 10.44 -9.54 -10.94
C ALA A 141 11.20 -8.90 -9.77
N ASN A 142 11.24 -7.56 -9.72
CA ASN A 142 11.91 -6.82 -8.65
C ASN A 142 11.25 -6.98 -7.26
N HIS A 143 9.94 -7.22 -7.19
CA HIS A 143 9.21 -7.36 -5.91
C HIS A 143 8.96 -8.82 -5.52
N CYS A 144 8.90 -9.75 -6.47
CA CYS A 144 8.55 -11.14 -6.26
C CYS A 144 9.70 -12.11 -6.63
N PRO A 145 10.83 -12.09 -5.89
CA PRO A 145 12.01 -12.90 -6.20
C PRO A 145 11.80 -14.41 -6.02
N ASN A 146 10.71 -14.82 -5.35
CA ASN A 146 10.37 -16.22 -5.07
C ASN A 146 9.33 -16.80 -6.07
N LEU A 147 9.10 -16.13 -7.21
CA LEU A 147 8.14 -16.55 -8.24
C LEU A 147 8.64 -17.81 -8.97
N ASP A 148 8.15 -18.98 -8.58
CA ASP A 148 8.49 -20.30 -9.14
C ASP A 148 7.75 -20.66 -10.44
N ARG A 149 6.56 -20.10 -10.69
CA ARG A 149 5.79 -20.34 -11.92
C ARG A 149 5.04 -19.11 -12.40
N LEU A 150 5.29 -18.72 -13.64
CA LEU A 150 4.57 -17.69 -14.37
C LEU A 150 3.84 -18.30 -15.57
N ILE A 151 2.56 -17.97 -15.75
CA ILE A 151 1.77 -18.33 -16.92
C ILE A 151 1.32 -17.04 -17.61
N MET A 152 1.79 -16.80 -18.84
CA MET A 152 1.59 -15.55 -19.59
C MET A 152 1.24 -15.80 -21.07
N LYS A 153 0.42 -16.83 -21.33
CA LYS A 153 -0.08 -17.15 -22.68
C LYS A 153 -0.93 -16.00 -23.24
N ASN A 154 -0.82 -15.73 -24.54
CA ASN A 154 -1.61 -14.74 -25.28
C ASN A 154 -1.48 -13.28 -24.78
N CYS A 155 -0.37 -12.93 -24.11
CA CYS A 155 -0.08 -11.57 -23.66
C CYS A 155 0.58 -10.74 -24.79
N THR A 156 -0.24 -10.15 -25.65
CA THR A 156 0.18 -9.46 -26.90
C THR A 156 1.00 -8.15 -26.72
N LYS A 157 1.36 -7.77 -25.49
CA LYS A 157 2.17 -6.60 -25.15
C LYS A 157 3.45 -6.94 -24.36
N LEU A 158 3.75 -8.23 -24.25
CA LEU A 158 5.05 -8.71 -23.78
C LEU A 158 5.90 -9.03 -25.00
N SER A 159 7.14 -8.56 -25.00
CA SER A 159 8.06 -8.75 -26.12
C SER A 159 8.56 -10.19 -26.15
N ASN A 160 8.50 -10.84 -27.32
CA ASN A 160 9.18 -12.12 -27.51
C ASN A 160 10.70 -11.88 -27.57
N ALA A 161 11.38 -12.15 -26.45
CA ALA A 161 12.83 -12.19 -26.33
C ALA A 161 13.31 -13.65 -26.26
#